data_AF-A0A2N5YTC8-F1
#
_entry.id   AF-A0A2N5YTC8-F1
#
_cell.length_a   1.000
_cell.length_b   1.000
_cell.length_c   1.000
_cell.angle_alpha   90.00
_cell.angle_beta   90.00
_cell.angle_gamma   90.00
#
_symmetry.space_group_name_H-M   'P 1'
#
loop_
_entity.id
_entity.type
_entity.pdbx_description
1 polymer ?
#
loop_
_entity_poly.entity_id
_entity_poly.type
_entity_poly.pdbx_seq_one_letter_code
_entity_poly.pdbx_strand_id
1 'polypeptide(L)'
;MPFLHGGFEHIIANTTSFLVLGSLLFYFYNDDAIQIFIWSYVLSGLLTWIIGRYNIHIGASAMIYAFAGYLFTAGVLSKNIKHMAIALVVVFLYGSMIWGIFQMNNNVSWEGHLSGFAVGIGLAFMYRPPKPVE
;
A
#
# COMPACT_ATOMS: atom_id res chain seq x y z
N MET A 1 15.38 24.99 4.91
CA MET A 1 14.61 25.17 6.16
C MET A 1 14.57 23.81 6.87
N PRO A 2 15.43 23.52 7.86
CA PRO A 2 15.76 22.14 8.23
C PRO A 2 14.75 21.46 9.19
N PHE A 3 13.47 21.86 9.16
CA PHE A 3 12.42 21.29 10.03
C PHE A 3 11.04 21.26 9.35
N LEU A 4 10.97 20.97 8.05
CA LEU A 4 9.71 20.85 7.31
C LEU A 4 9.50 19.38 6.89
N HIS A 5 8.93 18.61 7.80
CA HIS A 5 8.17 17.39 7.49
C HIS A 5 6.84 17.51 8.24
N GLY A 6 5.73 17.14 7.59
CA GLY A 6 4.39 17.21 8.19
C GLY A 6 4.38 16.61 9.60
N GLY A 7 3.77 17.30 10.56
CA GLY A 7 4.01 17.12 12.00
C GLY A 7 3.74 15.73 12.58
N PHE A 8 3.78 15.63 13.91
CA PHE A 8 3.57 14.40 14.68
C PHE A 8 2.34 13.57 14.23
N GLU A 9 1.27 14.25 13.80
CA GLU A 9 0.07 13.62 13.22
C GLU A 9 0.35 12.78 11.98
N HIS A 10 1.22 13.23 11.07
CA HIS A 10 1.59 12.49 9.86
C HIS A 10 2.37 11.21 10.19
N ILE A 11 3.22 11.27 11.23
CA ILE A 11 3.96 10.09 11.69
C ILE A 11 2.98 9.09 12.28
N ILE A 12 2.10 9.52 13.19
CA ILE A 12 1.09 8.64 13.79
C ILE A 12 0.22 8.03 12.71
N ALA A 13 -0.32 8.82 11.78
CA ALA A 13 -1.20 8.33 10.72
C ALA A 13 -0.51 7.26 9.86
N ASN A 14 0.76 7.47 9.48
CA ASN A 14 1.53 6.48 8.74
C ASN A 14 1.80 5.22 9.58
N THR A 15 2.25 5.36 10.83
CA THR A 15 2.51 4.23 11.72
C THR A 15 1.25 3.40 11.95
N THR A 16 0.11 4.03 12.26
CA THR A 16 -1.17 3.35 12.45
C THR A 16 -1.58 2.61 11.18
N SER A 17 -1.55 3.27 10.02
CA SER A 17 -1.95 2.64 8.75
C SER A 17 -1.02 1.48 8.37
N PHE A 18 0.29 1.66 8.57
CA PHE A 18 1.29 0.62 8.32
C PHE A 18 1.09 -0.59 9.21
N LEU A 19 0.84 -0.38 10.51
CA LEU A 19 0.57 -1.47 11.44
C LEU A 19 -0.74 -2.18 11.10
N VAL A 20 -1.83 -1.45 10.84
CA VAL A 20 -3.13 -2.07 10.51
C VAL A 20 -3.05 -2.86 9.22
N LEU A 21 -2.60 -2.25 8.12
CA LEU A 21 -2.53 -2.92 6.81
C LEU A 21 -1.46 -4.01 6.78
N GLY A 22 -0.31 -3.77 7.43
CA GLY A 22 0.72 -4.79 7.60
C GLY A 22 0.21 -5.99 8.39
N SER A 23 -0.47 -5.78 9.52
CA SER A 23 -1.06 -6.88 10.30
C SER A 23 -2.11 -7.64 9.49
N LEU A 24 -2.96 -6.98 8.71
CA LEU A 24 -3.91 -7.65 7.82
C LEU A 24 -3.19 -8.51 6.76
N LEU A 25 -2.12 -7.98 6.16
CA LEU A 25 -1.28 -8.73 5.21
C LEU A 25 -0.70 -10.00 5.86
N PHE A 26 -0.01 -9.85 6.98
CA PHE A 26 0.65 -10.97 7.67
C PHE A 26 -0.34 -11.98 8.26
N TYR A 27 -1.55 -11.57 8.62
CA TYR A 27 -2.55 -12.47 9.17
C TYR A 27 -3.32 -13.24 8.10
N PHE A 28 -3.74 -12.59 7.01
CA PHE A 28 -4.62 -13.19 5.99
C PHE A 28 -3.88 -13.77 4.76
N TYR A 29 -2.61 -13.39 4.57
CA TYR A 29 -1.76 -13.79 3.45
C TYR A 29 -0.37 -14.26 3.94
N ASN A 30 -0.34 -14.93 5.09
CA ASN A 30 0.87 -15.32 5.83
C ASN A 30 1.93 -16.06 5.00
N ASP A 31 1.52 -16.94 4.08
CA ASP A 31 2.44 -17.76 3.28
C ASP A 31 3.40 -16.92 2.42
N ASP A 32 2.91 -15.80 1.88
CA ASP A 32 3.66 -14.91 0.99
C ASP A 32 3.95 -13.52 1.61
N ALA A 33 3.50 -13.27 2.85
CA ALA A 33 3.49 -11.94 3.46
C ALA A 33 4.89 -11.28 3.51
N ILE A 34 5.94 -12.07 3.80
CA ILE A 34 7.32 -11.56 3.85
C ILE A 34 7.78 -11.14 2.45
N GLN A 35 7.51 -11.95 1.43
CA GLN A 35 7.87 -11.66 0.05
C GLN A 35 7.12 -10.42 -0.44
N ILE A 36 5.80 -10.35 -0.17
CA ILE A 36 4.98 -9.18 -0.52
C ILE A 36 5.51 -7.93 0.17
N PHE A 37 5.89 -8.01 1.44
CA PHE A 37 6.48 -6.89 2.19
C PHE A 37 7.78 -6.40 1.56
N ILE A 38 8.72 -7.31 1.30
CA ILE A 38 10.04 -6.99 0.73
C ILE A 38 9.88 -6.40 -0.67
N TRP A 39 9.07 -7.03 -1.53
CA TRP A 39 8.85 -6.54 -2.88
C TRP A 39 8.06 -5.23 -2.90
N SER A 40 7.13 -5.04 -1.96
CA SER A 40 6.46 -3.74 -1.79
C SER A 40 7.47 -2.65 -1.48
N TYR A 41 8.44 -2.88 -0.60
CA TYR A 41 9.49 -1.90 -0.29
C TYR A 41 10.38 -1.64 -1.52
N VAL A 42 10.93 -2.69 -2.12
CA VAL A 42 11.91 -2.59 -3.21
C VAL A 42 11.28 -2.00 -4.47
N LEU A 43 10.19 -2.59 -4.96
CA LEU A 43 9.60 -2.19 -6.24
C LEU A 43 8.94 -0.83 -6.16
N SER A 44 8.30 -0.49 -5.04
CA SER A 44 7.69 0.84 -4.89
C SER A 44 8.77 1.91 -4.86
N GLY A 45 9.89 1.67 -4.16
CA GLY A 45 11.04 2.58 -4.16
C GLY A 45 11.66 2.74 -5.54
N LEU A 46 11.89 1.63 -6.26
CA LEU A 46 12.45 1.65 -7.63
C LEU A 46 11.53 2.37 -8.61
N LEU A 47 10.22 2.06 -8.59
CA LEU A 47 9.26 2.70 -9.49
C LEU A 47 9.14 4.19 -9.19
N THR A 48 9.12 4.57 -7.90
CA THR A 48 9.16 5.98 -7.48
C THR A 48 10.42 6.66 -7.96
N TRP A 49 11.58 6.00 -7.90
CA TRP A 49 12.84 6.57 -8.39
C TRP A 49 12.83 6.82 -9.90
N ILE A 50 12.15 5.96 -10.68
CA ILE A 50 12.03 6.09 -12.14
C ILE A 50 11.08 7.24 -12.52
N ILE A 51 9.93 7.38 -11.84
CA ILE A 51 8.89 8.34 -12.21
C ILE A 51 8.93 9.64 -11.41
N GLY A 52 9.66 9.64 -10.29
CA GLY A 52 9.71 10.71 -9.31
C GLY A 52 10.43 11.94 -9.84
N ARG A 53 9.92 13.12 -9.45
CA ARG A 53 10.61 14.39 -9.67
C ARG A 53 11.84 14.48 -8.76
N TYR A 54 12.72 15.45 -9.01
CA TYR A 54 13.86 15.75 -8.13
C TYR A 54 13.35 16.33 -6.80
N ASN A 55 12.90 15.45 -5.90
CA ASN A 55 12.37 15.78 -4.60
C ASN A 55 12.69 14.64 -3.61
N ILE A 56 12.73 15.00 -2.33
CA ILE A 56 12.98 14.03 -1.26
C ILE A 56 11.69 13.23 -1.03
N HIS A 57 11.63 12.03 -1.61
CA HIS A 57 10.55 11.07 -1.41
C HIS A 57 10.82 10.26 -0.13
N ILE A 58 10.63 10.87 1.04
CA ILE A 58 10.73 10.19 2.34
C ILE A 58 9.35 9.75 2.80
N GLY A 59 9.16 8.45 3.05
CA GLY A 59 8.02 7.99 3.83
C GLY A 59 7.65 6.52 3.66
N ALA A 60 7.11 5.94 4.73
CA ALA A 60 6.46 4.63 4.72
C ALA A 60 5.19 4.59 3.85
N SER A 61 4.70 5.74 3.38
CA SER A 61 3.43 5.83 2.65
C SER A 61 3.43 5.00 1.37
N ALA A 62 4.52 4.95 0.59
CA ALA A 62 4.58 4.06 -0.58
C ALA A 62 4.29 2.59 -0.24
N MET A 63 4.79 2.10 0.91
CA MET A 63 4.47 0.75 1.39
C MET A 63 3.01 0.63 1.83
N ILE A 64 2.45 1.64 2.50
CA ILE A 64 1.03 1.66 2.90
C ILE A 64 0.13 1.57 1.66
N TYR A 65 0.44 2.32 0.60
CA TYR A 65 -0.28 2.23 -0.68
C TYR A 65 -0.10 0.87 -1.36
N ALA A 66 1.08 0.26 -1.28
CA ALA A 66 1.31 -1.10 -1.77
C ALA A 66 0.49 -2.14 -1.01
N PHE A 67 0.41 -2.05 0.32
CA PHE A 67 -0.42 -2.96 1.12
C PHE A 67 -1.90 -2.77 0.83
N ALA A 68 -2.38 -1.52 0.73
CA ALA A 68 -3.76 -1.24 0.38
C ALA A 68 -4.12 -1.78 -1.01
N GLY A 69 -3.27 -1.53 -2.02
CA GLY A 69 -3.44 -2.03 -3.38
C GLY A 69 -3.42 -3.55 -3.45
N TYR A 70 -2.50 -4.20 -2.71
CA TYR A 70 -2.42 -5.66 -2.62
C TYR A 70 -3.68 -6.24 -1.95
N LEU A 71 -4.00 -5.81 -0.72
CA LEU A 71 -5.12 -6.37 0.05
C LEU A 71 -6.46 -6.23 -0.67
N PHE A 72 -6.71 -5.06 -1.26
CA PHE A 72 -7.92 -4.84 -2.05
C PHE A 72 -7.98 -5.78 -3.27
N THR A 73 -6.93 -5.77 -4.08
CA THR A 73 -6.90 -6.53 -5.34
C THR A 73 -6.91 -8.03 -5.07
N ALA A 74 -6.10 -8.50 -4.13
CA ALA A 74 -6.05 -9.89 -3.74
C ALA A 74 -7.40 -10.35 -3.15
N GLY A 75 -8.04 -9.54 -2.31
CA GLY A 75 -9.39 -9.82 -1.81
C GLY A 75 -10.41 -10.02 -2.92
N VAL A 76 -10.44 -9.13 -3.91
CA VAL A 76 -11.31 -9.24 -5.10
C VAL A 76 -10.98 -10.49 -5.93
N LEU A 77 -9.69 -10.79 -6.15
CA LEU A 77 -9.25 -11.93 -6.96
C LEU A 77 -9.44 -13.30 -6.28
N SER A 78 -9.44 -13.35 -4.95
CA SER A 78 -9.51 -14.59 -4.17
C SER A 78 -10.79 -15.40 -4.41
N LYS A 79 -11.90 -14.75 -4.76
CA LYS A 79 -13.26 -15.33 -4.71
C LYS A 79 -13.61 -15.98 -3.36
N ASN A 80 -12.91 -15.61 -2.28
CA ASN A 80 -13.15 -16.08 -0.93
C ASN A 80 -13.84 -14.98 -0.11
N ILE A 81 -14.92 -15.33 0.60
CA ILE A 81 -15.71 -14.37 1.38
C ILE A 81 -14.86 -13.68 2.46
N LYS A 82 -13.92 -14.41 3.10
CA LYS A 82 -13.06 -13.85 4.15
C LYS A 82 -12.15 -12.76 3.58
N HIS A 83 -11.41 -13.06 2.52
CA HIS A 83 -10.51 -12.09 1.88
C HIS A 83 -11.28 -10.93 1.24
N MET A 84 -12.48 -11.17 0.70
CA MET A 84 -13.37 -10.11 0.22
C MET A 84 -13.79 -9.15 1.34
N ALA A 85 -14.13 -9.68 2.53
CA ALA A 85 -14.46 -8.85 3.68
C ALA A 85 -13.27 -7.97 4.10
N ILE A 86 -12.03 -8.49 4.02
CA ILE A 86 -10.83 -7.69 4.28
C ILE A 86 -10.67 -6.57 3.25
N ALA A 87 -10.86 -6.85 1.96
CA ALA A 87 -10.85 -5.79 0.95
C ALA A 87 -11.90 -4.70 1.22
N LEU A 88 -13.10 -5.08 1.66
CA LEU A 88 -14.15 -4.12 2.06
C LEU A 88 -13.73 -3.29 3.28
N VAL A 89 -13.11 -3.90 4.29
CA VAL A 89 -12.55 -3.18 5.46
C VAL A 89 -11.47 -2.19 5.02
N VAL A 90 -10.57 -2.60 4.12
CA VAL A 90 -9.53 -1.71 3.56
C VAL A 90 -10.17 -0.52 2.85
N VAL A 91 -11.16 -0.74 1.99
CA VAL A 91 -11.86 0.35 1.28
C VAL A 91 -12.61 1.25 2.26
N PHE A 92 -13.28 0.69 3.26
CA PHE A 92 -14.03 1.46 4.24
C PHE A 92 -13.13 2.37 5.09
N LEU A 93 -12.01 1.84 5.59
CA LEU A 93 -11.11 2.59 6.48
C LEU A 93 -10.11 3.48 5.72
N TYR A 94 -9.67 3.04 4.55
CA TYR A 94 -8.54 3.63 3.81
C TYR A 94 -8.89 4.02 2.37
N GLY A 95 -10.14 3.89 1.92
CA GLY A 95 -10.54 4.20 0.54
C GLY A 95 -10.28 5.66 0.13
N SER A 96 -10.30 6.59 1.08
CA SER A 96 -9.93 8.00 0.83
C SER A 96 -8.48 8.18 0.39
N MET A 97 -7.59 7.21 0.66
CA MET A 97 -6.21 7.23 0.16
C MET A 97 -6.15 7.28 -1.36
N ILE A 98 -7.17 6.82 -2.09
CA ILE A 98 -7.17 6.88 -3.56
C ILE A 98 -6.95 8.30 -4.08
N TRP A 99 -7.39 9.32 -3.34
CA TRP A 99 -7.18 10.71 -3.72
C TRP A 99 -5.70 11.13 -3.67
N GLY A 100 -4.90 10.51 -2.80
CA GLY A 100 -3.49 10.81 -2.63
C GLY A 100 -2.58 10.27 -3.74
N ILE A 101 -3.10 9.48 -4.69
CA ILE A 101 -2.35 9.10 -5.91
C ILE A 101 -2.38 10.20 -6.97
N PHE A 102 -3.32 11.15 -6.87
CA PHE A 102 -3.42 12.25 -7.82
C PHE A 102 -2.58 13.44 -7.35
N GLN A 103 -2.07 14.23 -8.29
CA GLN A 103 -1.31 15.45 -8.01
C GLN A 103 -2.23 16.59 -7.52
N MET A 104 -2.83 16.42 -6.35
CA MET A 104 -3.70 17.43 -5.71
C MET A 104 -2.91 18.40 -4.82
N ASN A 105 -1.73 18.00 -4.36
CA ASN A 105 -0.86 18.80 -3.51
C ASN A 105 0.60 18.62 -3.92
N ASN A 106 1.26 19.69 -4.33
CA ASN A 106 2.67 19.67 -4.78
C ASN A 106 3.67 19.35 -3.66
N ASN A 107 3.25 19.40 -2.39
CA ASN A 107 4.08 19.04 -1.24
C ASN A 107 3.96 17.55 -0.85
N VAL A 108 3.12 16.78 -1.55
CA VAL A 108 2.92 15.35 -1.32
C VAL A 108 3.57 14.55 -2.45
N SER A 109 4.28 13.49 -2.08
CA SER A 109 4.89 12.53 -3.02
C SER A 109 3.82 11.61 -3.62
N TRP A 110 2.93 12.15 -4.45
CA TRP A 110 1.91 11.37 -5.16
C TRP A 110 2.54 10.31 -6.07
N GLU A 111 3.74 10.56 -6.63
CA GLU A 111 4.50 9.57 -7.41
C GLU A 111 4.78 8.31 -6.59
N GLY A 112 5.15 8.48 -5.33
CA GLY A 112 5.38 7.38 -4.39
C GLY A 112 4.09 6.63 -4.03
N HIS A 113 2.99 7.35 -3.88
CA HIS A 113 1.67 6.74 -3.62
C HIS A 113 1.18 5.92 -4.81
N LEU A 114 1.26 6.49 -6.02
CA LEU A 114 0.91 5.81 -7.25
C LEU A 114 1.79 4.58 -7.49
N SER A 115 3.10 4.73 -7.31
CA SER A 115 4.06 3.64 -7.46
C SER A 115 3.75 2.50 -6.49
N GLY A 116 3.54 2.84 -5.21
CA GLY A 116 3.14 1.88 -4.19
C GLY A 116 1.87 1.12 -4.57
N PHE A 117 0.82 1.86 -4.91
CA PHE A 117 -0.48 1.27 -5.26
C PHE A 117 -0.37 0.34 -6.48
N ALA A 118 0.34 0.78 -7.53
CA ALA A 118 0.56 -0.02 -8.74
C ALA A 118 1.36 -1.31 -8.44
N VAL A 119 2.40 -1.22 -7.61
CA VAL A 119 3.16 -2.39 -7.15
C VAL A 119 2.28 -3.35 -6.36
N GLY A 120 1.45 -2.85 -5.45
CA GLY A 120 0.50 -3.66 -4.69
C GLY A 120 -0.47 -4.45 -5.59
N ILE A 121 -1.03 -3.78 -6.60
CA ILE A 121 -1.87 -4.43 -7.62
C ILE A 121 -1.07 -5.52 -8.34
N GLY A 122 0.13 -5.21 -8.84
CA GLY A 122 0.98 -6.16 -9.55
C GLY A 122 1.32 -7.39 -8.70
N LEU A 123 1.65 -7.19 -7.42
CA LEU A 123 1.94 -8.26 -6.47
C LEU A 123 0.71 -9.14 -6.22
N ALA A 124 -0.51 -8.58 -6.19
CA ALA A 124 -1.72 -9.38 -6.03
C ALA A 124 -1.98 -10.33 -7.23
N PHE A 125 -1.54 -9.95 -8.43
CA PHE A 125 -1.60 -10.84 -9.60
C PHE A 125 -0.50 -11.90 -9.60
N MET A 126 0.65 -11.62 -8.98
CA MET A 126 1.79 -12.54 -8.87
C MET A 126 1.59 -13.56 -7.74
N TYR A 127 1.27 -13.08 -6.54
CA TYR A 127 1.00 -13.86 -5.34
C TYR A 127 -0.50 -14.05 -5.17
N ARG A 128 -1.12 -14.72 -6.17
CA ARG A 128 -2.57 -14.90 -6.19
C ARG A 128 -3.02 -15.65 -4.94
N PRO A 129 -4.02 -15.12 -4.20
CA PRO A 129 -4.56 -15.83 -3.06
C PRO A 129 -5.15 -17.18 -3.47
N PRO A 130 -5.07 -18.19 -2.59
CA PRO A 130 -5.67 -19.48 -2.83
C PRO A 130 -7.18 -19.33 -3.07
N LYS A 131 -7.67 -19.96 -4.13
CA LYS A 131 -9.10 -20.05 -4.40
C LYS A 131 -9.77 -20.92 -3.32
N PRO A 132 -11.08 -20.75 -3.07
CA PRO A 132 -11.81 -21.69 -2.23
C PRO A 132 -11.59 -23.12 -2.71
N VAL A 133 -11.35 -24.04 -1.78
CA VAL A 133 -11.45 -25.47 -2.06
C VAL A 133 -12.95 -25.75 -2.23
N GLU A 134 -13.36 -26.14 -3.44
CA GLU A 134 -14.74 -26.56 -3.74
C GLU A 134 -15.12 -27.83 -2.99
#